data_AF-A0A0G0J1L1-F1
#
_entry.id   AF-A0A0G0J1L1-F1
#
_cell.length_a   1.000
_cell.length_b   1.000
_cell.length_c   1.000
_cell.angle_alpha   90.00
_cell.angle_beta   90.00
_cell.angle_gamma   90.00
#
_symmetry.space_group_name_H-M   'P 1'
#
loop_
_entity.id
_entity.type
_entity.pdbx_description
1 polymer ?
#
loop_
_entity_poly.entity_id
_entity_poly.type
_entity_poly.pdbx_seq_one_letter_code
_entity_poly.pdbx_strand_id
1 'polypeptide(L)'
;MPDSISVHFASPAEMLFTDPQGRKLGKDPVHNVEYNEISGGVYYQESIGNPFPESSSQNDESKNIWIPEPVSGQYDIQVIGTGSGDYALDILTYDQTGNSKDITQTGNILSDITQEFELNYSVVSAEQTKLQRIVNIDIKPGSDPNSINCKNRKEVISVA
;
A
#
# COMPACT_ATOMS: atom_id res chain seq x y z
N MET A 1 -0.40 10.38 21.74
CA MET A 1 -1.21 10.51 20.52
C MET A 1 -2.07 9.25 20.42
N PRO A 2 -3.31 9.30 19.90
CA PRO A 2 -4.03 8.07 19.62
C PRO A 2 -3.25 7.25 18.58
N ASP A 3 -3.34 5.93 18.70
CA ASP A 3 -2.88 4.97 17.71
C ASP A 3 -3.50 5.25 16.34
N SER A 4 -2.70 5.10 15.29
CA SER A 4 -3.13 5.40 13.92
C SER A 4 -2.24 4.75 12.87
N ILE A 5 -2.79 4.60 11.67
CA ILE A 5 -2.04 4.29 10.44
C ILE A 5 -2.26 5.46 9.48
N SER A 6 -1.17 6.08 9.04
CA SER A 6 -1.14 7.12 8.03
C SER A 6 -0.31 6.62 6.85
N VAL A 7 -0.83 6.81 5.64
CA VAL A 7 -0.20 6.33 4.42
C VAL A 7 -0.18 7.47 3.43
N HIS A 8 0.99 7.72 2.86
CA HIS A 8 1.19 8.62 1.75
C HIS A 8 1.72 7.84 0.55
N PHE A 9 1.17 8.11 -0.62
CA PHE A 9 1.51 7.38 -1.83
C PHE A 9 1.55 8.28 -3.05
N ALA A 10 2.72 8.36 -3.67
CA ALA A 10 2.96 9.19 -4.84
C ALA A 10 3.26 8.29 -6.05
N SER A 11 2.30 8.12 -6.96
CA SER A 11 2.51 7.33 -8.19
C SER A 11 1.31 7.32 -9.15
N PRO A 12 1.49 6.76 -10.37
CA PRO A 12 0.38 6.40 -11.27
C PRO A 12 -0.29 5.07 -10.84
N ALA A 13 -0.78 4.99 -9.60
CA ALA A 13 -1.58 3.87 -9.11
C ALA A 13 -2.60 4.33 -8.06
N GLU A 14 -3.56 3.47 -7.77
CA GLU A 14 -4.52 3.60 -6.67
C GLU A 14 -4.15 2.62 -5.55
N MET A 15 -4.65 2.87 -4.33
CA MET A 15 -4.47 1.98 -3.19
C MET A 15 -5.80 1.50 -2.66
N LEU A 16 -5.85 0.23 -2.29
CA LEU A 16 -6.97 -0.38 -1.56
C LEU A 16 -6.44 -1.13 -0.34
N PHE A 17 -6.88 -0.68 0.84
CA PHE A 17 -6.62 -1.33 2.13
C PHE A 17 -7.79 -2.23 2.48
N THR A 18 -7.49 -3.41 3.00
CA THR A 18 -8.45 -4.30 3.66
C THR A 18 -7.95 -4.58 5.08
N ASP A 19 -8.78 -4.31 6.07
CA ASP A 19 -8.41 -4.47 7.48
C ASP A 19 -8.56 -5.93 7.98
N PRO A 20 -8.12 -6.25 9.20
CA PRO A 20 -8.23 -7.61 9.75
C PRO A 20 -9.66 -8.16 9.86
N GLN A 21 -10.68 -7.30 9.76
CA GLN A 21 -12.09 -7.66 9.79
C GLN A 21 -12.70 -7.76 8.37
N GLY A 22 -11.92 -7.53 7.33
CA GLY A 22 -12.34 -7.57 5.93
C GLY A 22 -12.98 -6.27 5.42
N ARG A 23 -12.91 -5.18 6.19
CA ARG A 23 -13.45 -3.86 5.79
C ARG A 23 -12.46 -3.16 4.87
N LYS A 24 -12.96 -2.49 3.84
CA LYS A 24 -12.14 -1.85 2.81
C LYS A 24 -12.07 -0.32 2.95
N LEU A 25 -10.92 0.24 2.58
CA LEU A 25 -10.70 1.68 2.48
C LEU A 25 -9.78 2.00 1.30
N GLY A 26 -10.14 2.96 0.46
CA GLY A 26 -9.38 3.32 -0.72
C GLY A 26 -10.15 3.09 -2.02
N LYS A 27 -9.46 2.94 -3.14
CA LYS A 27 -10.07 2.89 -4.47
C LYS A 27 -9.64 1.67 -5.27
N ASP A 28 -10.62 0.98 -5.81
CA ASP A 28 -10.46 -0.06 -6.82
C ASP A 28 -10.68 0.56 -8.21
N PRO A 29 -9.62 0.80 -9.00
CA PRO A 29 -9.74 1.40 -10.33
C PRO A 29 -10.29 0.42 -11.38
N VAL A 30 -10.25 -0.90 -11.14
CA VAL A 30 -10.72 -1.90 -12.11
C VAL A 30 -12.24 -1.87 -12.20
N HIS A 31 -12.91 -1.77 -11.05
CA HIS A 31 -14.37 -1.65 -10.97
C HIS A 31 -14.83 -0.20 -10.81
N ASN A 32 -13.90 0.74 -10.66
CA ASN A 32 -14.13 2.16 -10.38
C ASN A 32 -15.02 2.38 -9.14
N VAL A 33 -14.66 1.70 -8.04
CA VAL A 33 -15.37 1.77 -6.76
C VAL A 33 -14.44 2.31 -5.68
N GLU A 34 -14.91 3.32 -4.95
CA GLU A 34 -14.26 3.79 -3.73
C GLU A 34 -14.93 3.16 -2.51
N TYR A 35 -14.11 2.65 -1.59
CA TYR A 35 -14.54 2.01 -0.36
C TYR A 35 -14.20 2.91 0.82
N ASN A 36 -15.16 3.01 1.75
CA ASN A 36 -14.99 3.74 3.01
C ASN A 36 -15.69 2.99 4.16
N GLU A 37 -15.29 1.74 4.36
CA GLU A 37 -15.92 0.82 5.31
C GLU A 37 -15.20 0.78 6.66
N ILE A 38 -13.92 1.17 6.70
CA ILE A 38 -13.15 1.29 7.93
C ILE A 38 -13.63 2.53 8.69
N SER A 39 -14.23 2.32 9.86
CA SER A 39 -14.81 3.40 10.67
C SER A 39 -13.80 4.50 10.99
N GLY A 40 -14.14 5.75 10.69
CA GLY A 40 -13.28 6.92 10.91
C GLY A 40 -12.10 7.03 9.93
N GLY A 41 -11.86 6.00 9.13
CA GLY A 41 -10.86 6.01 8.09
C GLY A 41 -11.23 7.00 6.98
N VAL A 42 -10.21 7.56 6.33
CA VAL A 42 -10.40 8.45 5.19
C VAL A 42 -9.42 8.09 4.09
N TYR A 43 -9.91 8.16 2.86
CA TYR A 43 -9.14 8.14 1.63
C TYR A 43 -9.32 9.48 0.94
N TYR A 44 -8.23 10.11 0.52
CA TYR A 44 -8.31 11.35 -0.24
C TYR A 44 -7.10 11.54 -1.12
N GLN A 45 -7.28 12.34 -2.17
CA GLN A 45 -6.26 12.66 -3.14
C GLN A 45 -5.87 14.13 -2.98
N GLU A 46 -4.56 14.38 -2.97
CA GLU A 46 -4.00 15.73 -2.96
C GLU A 46 -3.19 15.96 -4.23
N SER A 47 -3.34 17.15 -4.79
CA SER A 47 -2.62 17.60 -5.96
C SER A 47 -2.30 19.08 -5.81
N ILE A 48 -1.08 19.45 -6.20
CA ILE A 48 -0.74 20.86 -6.39
C ILE A 48 -1.12 21.20 -7.84
N GLY A 49 -2.23 21.91 -8.00
CA GLY A 49 -2.67 22.36 -9.31
C GLY A 49 -1.64 23.28 -9.96
N ASN A 50 -1.31 23.05 -11.23
CA ASN A 50 -0.47 23.94 -12.01
C ASN A 50 -1.22 25.27 -12.33
N PRO A 51 -0.75 26.43 -11.84
CA PRO A 51 -1.38 27.72 -12.13
C PRO A 51 -1.18 28.20 -13.58
N PHE A 52 -0.36 27.50 -14.38
CA PHE A 52 -0.09 27.81 -15.78
C PHE A 52 -0.70 26.74 -16.71
N PRO A 53 -1.90 26.98 -17.28
CA PRO A 53 -2.64 25.98 -18.07
C PRO A 53 -1.96 25.56 -19.37
N GLU A 54 -0.90 26.26 -19.80
CA GLU A 54 -0.12 25.94 -21.01
C GLU A 54 0.96 24.88 -20.78
N SER A 55 1.25 24.54 -19.52
CA SER A 55 2.16 23.46 -19.18
C SER A 55 1.37 22.16 -18.95
N SER A 56 1.57 21.18 -19.84
CA SER A 56 0.98 19.85 -19.76
C SER A 56 1.62 18.96 -18.68
N SER A 57 2.27 19.54 -17.67
CA SER A 57 2.77 18.78 -16.53
C SER A 57 1.60 18.03 -15.91
N GLN A 58 1.67 16.70 -16.00
CA GLN A 58 0.76 15.81 -15.31
C GLN A 58 0.84 16.19 -13.84
N ASN A 59 -0.28 16.62 -13.26
CA ASN A 59 -0.32 16.92 -11.84
C ASN A 59 0.10 15.66 -11.08
N ASP A 60 1.16 15.74 -10.30
CA ASP A 60 1.55 14.64 -9.41
C ASP A 60 0.49 14.52 -8.32
N GLU A 61 -0.43 13.58 -8.52
CA GLU A 61 -1.52 13.30 -7.59
C GLU A 61 -1.02 12.31 -6.54
N SER A 62 -0.90 12.80 -5.31
CA SER A 62 -0.63 11.97 -4.15
C SER A 62 -1.94 11.43 -3.56
N LYS A 63 -1.90 10.20 -3.09
CA LYS A 63 -3.02 9.51 -2.45
C LYS A 63 -2.70 9.30 -0.99
N ASN A 64 -3.65 9.63 -0.13
CA ASN A 64 -3.47 9.57 1.30
C ASN A 64 -4.55 8.68 1.91
N ILE A 65 -4.14 7.83 2.85
CA ILE A 65 -5.03 7.08 3.74
C ILE A 65 -4.70 7.46 5.18
N TRP A 66 -5.74 7.68 5.97
CA TRP A 66 -5.61 7.79 7.41
C TRP A 66 -6.64 6.90 8.09
N ILE A 67 -6.20 6.06 9.02
CA ILE A 67 -7.03 5.17 9.83
C ILE A 67 -6.79 5.50 11.31
N PRO A 68 -7.75 6.17 11.97
CA PRO A 68 -7.71 6.34 13.42
C PRO A 68 -8.10 5.04 14.13
N GLU A 69 -7.53 4.81 15.32
CA GLU A 69 -7.86 3.66 16.18
C GLU A 69 -7.85 2.31 15.43
N PRO A 70 -6.75 2.00 14.69
CA PRO A 70 -6.63 0.78 13.90
C PRO A 70 -6.70 -0.48 14.77
N VAL A 71 -7.32 -1.53 14.25
CA VAL A 71 -7.36 -2.82 14.93
C VAL A 71 -6.05 -3.56 14.67
N SER A 72 -5.41 -4.07 15.72
CA SER A 72 -4.19 -4.87 15.56
C SER A 72 -4.45 -6.11 14.71
N GLY A 73 -3.56 -6.39 13.76
CA GLY A 73 -3.66 -7.52 12.87
C GLY A 73 -3.06 -7.25 11.49
N GLN A 74 -3.34 -8.18 10.56
CA GLN A 74 -2.91 -8.08 9.18
C GLN A 74 -3.85 -7.16 8.38
N TYR A 75 -3.26 -6.17 7.73
CA TYR A 75 -3.89 -5.35 6.71
C TYR A 75 -3.35 -5.77 5.35
N ASP A 76 -4.25 -6.09 4.42
CA ASP A 76 -3.89 -6.34 3.03
C ASP A 76 -3.92 -5.02 2.27
N ILE A 77 -2.82 -4.70 1.61
CA ILE A 77 -2.65 -3.47 0.84
C ILE A 77 -2.46 -3.86 -0.62
N GLN A 78 -3.35 -3.38 -1.47
CA GLN A 78 -3.25 -3.54 -2.91
C GLN A 78 -2.85 -2.21 -3.54
N VAL A 79 -1.72 -2.20 -4.24
CA VAL A 79 -1.29 -1.09 -5.09
C VAL A 79 -1.61 -1.45 -6.53
N ILE A 80 -2.53 -0.72 -7.15
CA ILE A 80 -3.14 -1.07 -8.44
C ILE A 80 -2.75 -0.03 -9.48
N GLY A 81 -1.88 -0.42 -10.43
CA GLY A 81 -1.34 0.48 -11.44
C GLY A 81 -2.42 1.04 -12.36
N THR A 82 -2.53 2.36 -12.43
CA THR A 82 -3.36 3.09 -13.40
C THR A 82 -2.52 3.70 -14.53
N GLY A 83 -1.21 3.60 -14.41
CA GLY A 83 -0.21 3.88 -15.44
C GLY A 83 1.11 3.19 -15.09
N SER A 84 2.14 3.49 -15.87
CA SER A 84 3.48 2.93 -15.65
C SER A 84 4.42 3.99 -15.09
N GLY A 85 5.14 3.66 -14.03
CA GLY A 85 6.06 4.59 -13.39
C GLY A 85 6.55 4.12 -12.04
N ASP A 86 7.45 4.90 -11.47
CA ASP A 86 7.94 4.65 -10.11
C ASP A 86 6.91 5.09 -9.08
N TYR A 87 6.93 4.45 -7.92
CA TYR A 87 6.11 4.80 -6.78
C TYR A 87 6.92 4.80 -5.48
N ALA A 88 6.43 5.59 -4.53
CA ALA A 88 6.79 5.50 -3.12
C ALA A 88 5.52 5.29 -2.29
N LEU A 89 5.57 4.30 -1.39
CA LEU A 89 4.57 3.98 -0.39
C LEU A 89 5.19 4.24 0.98
N ASP A 90 4.79 5.34 1.61
CA ASP A 90 5.22 5.74 2.93
C ASP A 90 4.12 5.46 3.94
N ILE A 91 4.43 4.69 4.98
CA ILE A 91 3.52 4.31 6.04
C ILE A 91 4.10 4.79 7.37
N LEU A 92 3.36 5.65 8.06
CA LEU A 92 3.63 6.06 9.43
C LEU A 92 2.56 5.44 10.33
N THR A 93 3.01 4.65 11.30
CA THR A 93 2.11 4.03 12.29
C THR A 93 2.42 4.53 13.69
N TYR A 94 1.40 4.63 14.53
CA TYR A 94 1.53 4.89 15.96
C TYR A 94 0.91 3.75 16.77
N ASP A 95 1.57 3.33 17.84
CA ASP A 95 1.01 2.43 18.84
C ASP A 95 0.22 3.20 19.92
N GLN A 96 -0.50 2.48 20.78
CA GLN A 96 -1.33 3.06 21.85
C GLN A 96 -0.55 3.89 22.88
N THR A 97 0.78 3.71 22.94
CA THR A 97 1.66 4.47 23.84
C THR A 97 2.24 5.71 23.15
N GLY A 98 1.99 5.87 21.85
CA GLY A 98 2.43 6.98 21.03
C GLY A 98 3.83 6.80 20.42
N ASN A 99 4.43 5.60 20.48
CA ASN A 99 5.64 5.35 19.68
C ASN A 99 5.26 5.21 18.22
N SER A 100 6.13 5.69 17.34
CA SER A 100 5.92 5.61 15.90
C SER A 100 6.83 4.59 15.24
N LYS A 101 6.39 4.12 14.07
CA LYS A 101 7.23 3.43 13.11
C LYS A 101 6.95 3.93 11.70
N ASP A 102 8.01 4.37 11.06
CA ASP A 102 8.05 4.78 9.65
C ASP A 102 8.50 3.61 8.78
N ILE A 103 7.82 3.41 7.66
CA ILE A 103 8.12 2.37 6.68
C ILE A 103 8.01 3.00 5.29
N THR A 104 9.07 2.91 4.50
CA THR A 104 9.08 3.38 3.11
C THR A 104 9.33 2.20 2.18
N GLN A 105 8.41 1.96 1.25
CA GLN A 105 8.57 1.01 0.15
C GLN A 105 8.59 1.77 -1.17
N THR A 106 9.65 1.58 -1.95
CA THR A 106 9.73 2.11 -3.31
C THR A 106 9.65 1.01 -4.34
N GLY A 107 9.18 1.32 -5.53
CA GLY A 107 9.11 0.35 -6.59
C GLY A 107 8.72 0.96 -7.92
N ASN A 108 8.54 0.07 -8.89
CA ASN A 108 7.97 0.41 -10.18
C ASN A 108 6.67 -0.37 -10.35
N ILE A 109 5.67 0.26 -10.95
CA ILE A 109 4.39 -0.36 -11.29
C ILE A 109 4.09 -0.14 -12.77
N LEU A 110 3.35 -1.08 -13.35
CA LEU A 110 2.83 -1.00 -14.71
C LEU A 110 1.31 -0.89 -14.65
N SER A 111 0.71 -0.31 -15.69
CA SER A 111 -0.75 -0.29 -15.83
C SER A 111 -1.35 -1.69 -15.66
N ASP A 112 -2.45 -1.75 -14.91
CA ASP A 112 -3.25 -2.95 -14.67
C ASP A 112 -2.52 -4.08 -13.90
N ILE A 113 -1.31 -3.81 -13.42
CA ILE A 113 -0.61 -4.70 -12.48
C ILE A 113 -0.99 -4.33 -11.06
N THR A 114 -1.39 -5.33 -10.29
CA THR A 114 -1.58 -5.21 -8.84
C THR A 114 -0.36 -5.76 -8.11
N GLN A 115 0.19 -4.97 -7.20
CA GLN A 115 1.19 -5.41 -6.23
C GLN A 115 0.53 -5.52 -4.86
N GLU A 116 0.75 -6.65 -4.19
CA GLU A 116 0.16 -6.95 -2.89
C GLU A 116 1.21 -6.79 -1.79
N PHE A 117 0.80 -6.16 -0.69
CA PHE A 117 1.58 -6.05 0.54
C PHE A 117 0.73 -6.45 1.74
N GLU A 118 1.40 -6.94 2.77
CA GLU A 118 0.81 -7.24 4.07
C GLU A 118 1.45 -6.34 5.12
N LEU A 119 0.65 -5.49 5.74
CA LEU A 119 1.05 -4.71 6.91
C LEU A 119 0.52 -5.42 8.16
N ASN A 120 1.42 -6.05 8.90
CA ASN A 120 1.13 -6.59 10.22
C ASN A 120 1.22 -5.45 11.22
N TYR A 121 0.09 -4.85 11.59
CA TYR A 121 0.03 -3.72 12.52
C TYR A 121 -0.14 -4.17 13.98
N SER A 122 0.64 -3.58 14.88
CA SER A 122 0.58 -3.84 16.32
C SER A 122 0.21 -2.57 17.10
N VAL A 123 -0.97 -2.57 17.72
CA VAL A 123 -1.42 -1.49 18.61
C VAL A 123 -0.62 -1.43 19.91
N VAL A 124 0.05 -2.52 20.29
CA VAL A 124 0.79 -2.63 21.55
C VAL A 124 2.26 -2.26 21.43
N SER A 125 2.85 -2.35 20.23
CA SER A 125 4.27 -2.08 20.01
C SER A 125 4.53 -1.73 18.55
N ALA A 126 4.89 -0.47 18.29
CA ALA A 126 5.23 -0.01 16.94
C ALA A 126 6.37 -0.85 16.30
N GLU A 127 7.33 -1.33 17.08
CA GLU A 127 8.44 -2.16 16.60
C GLU A 127 8.00 -3.49 15.99
N GLN A 128 6.89 -4.06 16.49
CA GLN A 128 6.32 -5.29 15.95
C GLN A 128 5.59 -5.07 14.62
N THR A 129 5.24 -3.81 14.30
CA THR A 129 4.61 -3.48 13.02
C THR A 129 5.57 -3.77 11.87
N LYS A 130 5.14 -4.51 10.86
CA LYS A 130 6.00 -4.91 9.72
C LYS A 130 5.23 -4.89 8.41
N LEU A 131 5.86 -4.35 7.38
CA LEU A 131 5.38 -4.42 6.00
C LEU A 131 6.12 -5.53 5.26
N GLN A 132 5.38 -6.32 4.50
CA GLN A 132 5.93 -7.37 3.67
C GLN A 132 5.32 -7.28 2.28
N ARG A 133 6.14 -7.50 1.26
CA ARG A 133 5.66 -7.59 -0.12
C ARG A 133 5.35 -9.03 -0.46
N ILE A 134 4.18 -9.27 -1.04
CA ILE A 134 3.77 -10.59 -1.52
C ILE A 134 4.15 -10.72 -3.00
N VAL A 135 5.00 -11.69 -3.31
CA VAL A 135 5.45 -11.97 -4.67
C VAL A 135 5.04 -13.37 -5.11
N ASN A 136 4.52 -13.52 -6.32
CA ASN A 136 4.18 -14.83 -6.87
C ASN A 136 5.38 -15.48 -7.58
N ILE A 137 5.94 -16.58 -7.06
CA ILE A 137 7.07 -17.33 -7.62
C ILE A 137 6.65 -18.74 -8.09
N ASP A 138 6.50 -18.93 -9.39
CA ASP A 138 6.42 -20.24 -10.02
C ASP A 138 7.78 -20.97 -9.92
N ILE A 139 7.91 -21.94 -9.02
CA ILE A 139 9.07 -22.84 -9.01
C ILE A 139 8.78 -24.03 -9.91
N LYS A 140 9.61 -24.27 -10.94
CA LYS A 140 9.60 -25.54 -11.69
C LYS A 140 10.55 -26.52 -10.99
N PRO A 141 10.07 -27.55 -10.28
CA PRO A 141 10.95 -28.54 -9.68
C PRO A 141 11.61 -29.37 -10.80
N GLY A 142 12.94 -29.48 -10.79
CA GLY A 142 13.67 -30.42 -11.66
C GLY A 142 14.62 -29.82 -12.70
N SER A 143 14.97 -28.54 -12.62
CA SER A 143 16.17 -27.99 -13.29
C SER A 143 17.25 -27.70 -12.26
N ASP A 144 18.52 -28.01 -12.56
CA ASP A 144 19.66 -27.62 -11.73
C ASP A 144 20.54 -26.60 -12.49
N PRO A 145 20.66 -25.36 -11.99
CA PRO A 145 19.99 -24.81 -10.81
C PRO A 145 18.50 -24.58 -11.04
N ASN A 146 17.71 -24.70 -9.96
CA ASN A 146 16.26 -24.43 -9.98
C ASN A 146 16.03 -23.03 -10.57
N SER A 147 15.31 -22.99 -11.69
CA SER A 147 15.04 -21.74 -12.39
C SER A 147 13.85 -21.05 -11.72
N ILE A 148 14.10 -19.91 -11.09
CA ILE A 148 13.03 -19.06 -10.52
C ILE A 148 12.20 -18.50 -11.67
N ASN A 149 10.92 -18.87 -11.77
CA ASN A 149 9.98 -18.27 -12.71
C ASN A 149 9.00 -17.42 -11.88
N CYS A 150 8.96 -16.10 -12.00
CA CYS A 150 8.16 -15.24 -11.09
C CYS A 150 6.65 -15.21 -11.43
N LYS A 151 6.00 -16.37 -11.66
CA LYS A 151 4.61 -16.39 -12.12
C LYS A 151 3.55 -16.89 -11.12
N ASN A 152 3.81 -17.81 -10.18
CA ASN A 152 2.71 -18.61 -9.59
C ASN A 152 2.82 -19.06 -8.09
N ARG A 153 3.48 -18.35 -7.16
CA ARG A 153 3.41 -18.70 -5.71
C ARG A 153 3.64 -17.55 -4.74
N LYS A 154 2.65 -17.15 -3.94
CA LYS A 154 2.79 -16.09 -2.93
C LYS A 154 3.90 -16.43 -1.91
N GLU A 155 5.00 -15.70 -1.95
CA GLU A 155 6.05 -15.69 -0.94
C GLU A 155 6.19 -14.28 -0.35
N VAL A 156 6.57 -14.23 0.92
CA VAL A 156 6.59 -13.03 1.76
C VAL A 156 8.03 -12.50 1.82
N ILE A 157 8.27 -11.31 1.27
CA ILE A 157 9.58 -10.65 1.36
C ILE A 157 9.50 -9.50 2.37
N SER A 158 10.36 -9.54 3.38
CA SER A 158 10.53 -8.41 4.31
C SER A 158 11.16 -7.23 3.58
N VAL A 159 10.51 -6.08 3.68
CA VAL A 159 11.03 -4.81 3.16
C VAL A 159 11.87 -4.17 4.25
N ALA A 160 13.06 -3.69 3.88
CA ALA A 160 13.98 -3.00 4.78
C ALA A 160 13.64 -1.52 4.89
#